data_AF-A0AAW5K6E7-F1
#
_entry.id   AF-A0AAW5K6E7-F1
#
_cell.length_a   1.000
_cell.length_b   1.000
_cell.length_c   1.000
_cell.angle_alpha   90.00
_cell.angle_beta   90.00
_cell.angle_gamma   90.00
#
_symmetry.space_group_name_H-M   'P 1'
#
loop_
_entity.id
_entity.type
_entity.pdbx_description
1 polymer ?
#
loop_
_entity_poly.entity_id
_entity_poly.type
_entity_poly.pdbx_seq_one_letter_code
_entity_poly.pdbx_strand_id
1 'polypeptide(L)'
;MRPYVFDKTKRRYCYLREGGRCFYCGKPLSFGGGTLDHHLPRARGGPSAVYNLVLCCRSCNREKGDAVPSDWEGTVCALFSRAVGDGALPLPSGEGRRLPPAVAQGVAGVRPWSAGLCFFGPAFTAWCDGHRVTKVRYPPPRRGEKRPPDTPAGGGRTEWEEDN
;
A
#
# COMPACT_ATOMS: atom_id res chain seq x y z
N MET A 1 7.60 -10.68 24.95
CA MET A 1 6.89 -10.94 23.67
C MET A 1 5.64 -10.06 23.65
N ARG A 2 5.65 -8.92 22.95
CA ARG A 2 4.48 -8.02 22.93
C ARG A 2 3.36 -8.68 22.11
N PRO A 3 2.11 -8.80 22.61
CA PRO A 3 1.02 -9.26 21.77
C PRO A 3 0.87 -8.28 20.61
N TYR A 4 0.92 -8.81 19.40
CA TYR A 4 0.72 -8.03 18.20
C TYR A 4 -0.74 -7.54 18.20
N VAL A 5 -0.98 -6.32 18.70
CA VAL A 5 -2.32 -5.70 18.70
C VAL A 5 -2.51 -5.05 17.33
N PHE A 6 -3.28 -5.70 16.46
CA PHE A 6 -3.69 -5.14 15.18
C PHE A 6 -4.67 -3.98 15.41
N ASP A 7 -4.54 -2.92 14.60
CA ASP A 7 -5.50 -1.82 14.57
C ASP A 7 -6.87 -2.33 14.07
N LYS A 8 -7.92 -2.11 14.87
CA LYS A 8 -9.30 -2.52 14.56
C LYS A 8 -9.77 -1.93 13.23
N THR A 9 -9.28 -0.74 12.84
CA THR A 9 -9.71 -0.07 11.60
C THR A 9 -9.19 -0.79 10.36
N LYS A 10 -7.90 -1.18 10.33
CA LYS A 10 -7.30 -1.94 9.22
C LYS A 10 -7.99 -3.29 8.98
N ARG A 11 -8.33 -3.99 10.07
CA ARG A 11 -9.08 -5.25 9.98
C ARG A 11 -10.45 -5.07 9.38
N ARG A 12 -11.18 -4.03 9.80
CA ARG A 12 -12.48 -3.69 9.22
C ARG A 12 -12.35 -3.37 7.73
N TYR A 13 -11.33 -2.60 7.34
CA TYR A 13 -11.08 -2.29 5.93
C TYR A 13 -10.82 -3.55 5.09
N CYS A 14 -9.87 -4.42 5.49
CA CYS A 14 -9.59 -5.66 4.76
C CYS A 14 -10.79 -6.61 4.76
N TYR A 15 -11.59 -6.64 5.83
CA TYR A 15 -12.79 -7.47 5.80
C TYR A 15 -13.80 -7.02 4.75
N LEU A 16 -14.03 -5.70 4.63
CA LEU A 16 -14.96 -5.14 3.66
C LEU A 16 -14.42 -5.25 2.23
N ARG A 17 -13.13 -5.00 2.02
CA ARG A 17 -12.48 -5.07 0.70
C ARG A 17 -12.53 -6.50 0.12
N GLU A 18 -12.30 -7.53 0.94
CA GLU A 18 -12.36 -8.93 0.52
C GLU A 18 -13.79 -9.50 0.57
N GLY A 19 -14.81 -8.70 0.88
CA GLY A 19 -16.20 -9.14 0.95
C GLY A 19 -16.44 -10.23 2.00
N GLY A 20 -15.68 -10.22 3.09
CA GLY A 20 -15.73 -11.24 4.12
C GLY A 20 -15.30 -12.63 3.64
N ARG A 21 -14.42 -12.72 2.65
CA ARG A 21 -13.90 -13.99 2.14
C ARG A 21 -12.39 -14.10 2.34
N CYS A 22 -11.90 -15.33 2.47
CA CYS A 22 -10.48 -15.60 2.47
C CYS A 22 -9.88 -15.17 1.13
N PHE A 23 -8.84 -14.33 1.16
CA PHE A 23 -8.10 -13.88 0.00
C PHE A 23 -7.52 -15.05 -0.80
N TYR A 24 -7.03 -16.08 -0.11
CA TYR A 24 -6.37 -17.22 -0.75
C TYR A 24 -7.36 -18.25 -1.30
N CYS A 25 -8.37 -18.66 -0.53
CA CYS A 25 -9.25 -19.77 -0.90
C CYS A 25 -10.71 -19.38 -1.18
N GLY A 26 -11.08 -18.10 -1.07
CA GLY A 26 -12.42 -17.59 -1.33
C GLY A 26 -13.52 -18.01 -0.32
N LYS A 27 -13.19 -18.84 0.67
CA LYS A 27 -14.14 -19.32 1.69
C LYS A 27 -14.74 -18.13 2.46
N PRO A 28 -16.06 -18.10 2.71
CA PRO A 28 -16.68 -17.11 3.59
C PRO A 28 -16.11 -17.15 5.01
N LEU A 29 -15.87 -15.98 5.58
CA LEU A 29 -15.35 -15.77 6.93
C LEU A 29 -16.26 -14.79 7.65
N SER A 30 -16.52 -15.04 8.93
CA SER A 30 -17.07 -14.02 9.80
C SER A 30 -15.99 -13.00 10.17
N PHE A 31 -16.40 -11.78 10.55
CA PHE A 31 -15.46 -10.72 10.95
C PHE A 31 -14.47 -11.15 12.04
N GLY A 32 -14.90 -12.00 12.98
CA GLY A 32 -14.05 -12.57 14.04
C GLY A 32 -13.35 -13.89 13.66
N GLY A 33 -13.81 -14.59 12.62
CA GLY A 33 -13.32 -15.92 12.25
C GLY A 33 -12.05 -15.92 11.39
N GLY A 34 -11.81 -14.84 10.64
CA GLY A 34 -10.60 -14.67 9.81
C GLY A 34 -9.38 -14.15 10.58
N THR A 35 -8.23 -14.18 9.94
CA THR A 35 -6.99 -13.50 10.35
C THR A 35 -6.56 -12.51 9.28
N LEU A 36 -5.69 -11.56 9.63
CA LEU A 36 -4.97 -10.81 8.61
C LEU A 36 -3.61 -11.46 8.43
N ASP A 37 -3.20 -11.63 7.18
CA ASP A 37 -1.86 -12.07 6.82
C ASP A 37 -1.11 -10.96 6.07
N HIS A 38 0.21 -10.94 6.22
CA HIS A 38 1.12 -10.11 5.45
C HIS A 38 1.49 -10.83 4.16
N HIS A 39 0.95 -10.38 3.02
CA HIS A 39 1.14 -11.04 1.73
C HIS A 39 2.63 -11.13 1.37
N LEU A 40 3.36 -10.01 1.44
CA LEU A 40 4.81 -10.04 1.67
C LEU A 40 5.04 -10.26 3.16
N PRO A 41 5.66 -11.36 3.61
CA PRO A 41 5.85 -11.66 5.02
C PRO A 41 6.62 -10.57 5.77
N ARG A 42 6.27 -10.35 7.04
CA ARG A 42 6.97 -9.38 7.90
C ARG A 42 8.46 -9.71 8.05
N ALA A 43 8.81 -11.00 8.16
CA ALA A 43 10.19 -11.46 8.23
C ALA A 43 11.01 -11.14 6.95
N ARG A 44 10.34 -10.77 5.86
CA ARG A 44 10.91 -10.41 4.56
C ARG A 44 10.73 -8.92 4.23
N GLY A 45 10.46 -8.09 5.25
CA GLY A 45 10.30 -6.64 5.09
C GLY A 45 8.88 -6.17 4.77
N GLY A 46 7.89 -7.06 4.82
CA GLY A 46 6.49 -6.72 4.58
C GLY A 46 5.89 -5.77 5.62
N PRO A 47 5.36 -4.60 5.22
CA PRO A 47 4.80 -3.64 6.18
C PRO A 47 3.41 -4.04 6.67
N SER A 48 3.06 -3.61 7.89
CA SER A 48 1.73 -3.77 8.47
C SER A 48 0.75 -2.70 7.97
N ALA A 49 0.51 -2.71 6.67
CA ALA A 49 -0.28 -1.73 5.94
C ALA A 49 -1.40 -2.41 5.15
N VAL A 50 -2.52 -1.73 4.92
CA VAL A 50 -3.64 -2.32 4.16
C VAL A 50 -3.26 -2.71 2.73
N TYR A 51 -2.21 -2.10 2.15
CA TYR A 51 -1.69 -2.49 0.84
C TYR A 51 -0.84 -3.77 0.86
N ASN A 52 -0.60 -4.37 2.03
CA ASN A 52 0.11 -5.64 2.20
C ASN A 52 -0.64 -6.64 3.10
N LEU A 53 -1.65 -6.18 3.84
CA LEU A 53 -2.49 -7.03 4.68
C LEU A 53 -3.67 -7.57 3.87
N VAL A 54 -3.94 -8.87 3.98
CA VAL A 54 -5.12 -9.53 3.37
C VAL A 54 -5.93 -10.30 4.40
N LEU A 55 -7.25 -10.36 4.24
CA LEU A 55 -8.10 -11.22 5.06
C LEU A 55 -7.94 -12.68 4.63
N CYS A 56 -7.59 -13.58 5.54
CA CYS A 56 -7.44 -15.01 5.24
C CYS A 56 -7.99 -15.91 6.35
N CYS A 57 -8.23 -17.19 6.05
CA CYS A 57 -8.55 -18.18 7.08
C CYS A 57 -7.25 -18.67 7.77
N ARG A 58 -7.38 -19.23 8.97
CA ARG A 58 -6.22 -19.73 9.75
C ARG A 58 -5.43 -20.83 9.03
N SER A 59 -6.10 -21.68 8.25
CA SER A 59 -5.43 -22.76 7.51
C SER A 59 -4.53 -22.22 6.41
N CYS A 60 -5.06 -21.35 5.53
CA CYS A 60 -4.26 -20.72 4.47
C CYS A 60 -3.13 -19.85 5.05
N ASN A 61 -3.40 -19.11 6.13
CA ASN A 61 -2.37 -18.31 6.81
C ASN A 61 -1.21 -19.20 7.30
N ARG A 62 -1.54 -20.32 7.96
CA ARG A 62 -0.54 -21.28 8.44
C ARG A 62 0.22 -21.96 7.30
N GLU A 63 -0.47 -22.29 6.21
CA GLU A 63 0.10 -22.94 5.04
C GLU A 63 1.09 -22.02 4.30
N LYS A 64 0.73 -20.75 4.10
CA LYS A 64 1.64 -19.76 3.52
C LYS A 64 2.85 -19.51 4.43
N GLY A 65 2.61 -19.28 5.73
CA GLY A 65 3.66 -18.91 6.68
C GLY A 65 4.49 -17.72 6.20
N ASP A 66 5.81 -17.86 6.28
CA ASP A 66 6.79 -16.84 5.84
C ASP A 66 7.27 -17.03 4.38
N ALA A 67 6.57 -17.86 3.60
CA ALA A 67 6.85 -17.96 2.17
C ALA A 67 6.44 -16.64 1.47
N VAL A 68 7.30 -16.16 0.57
CA VAL A 68 7.00 -15.02 -0.29
C VAL A 68 6.25 -15.56 -1.51
N PRO A 69 4.97 -15.21 -1.71
CA PRO A 69 4.24 -15.60 -2.91
C PRO A 69 4.92 -15.05 -4.15
N SER A 70 4.95 -15.80 -5.25
CA SER A 70 5.58 -15.35 -6.50
C SER A 70 4.93 -14.11 -7.11
N ASP A 71 3.65 -13.86 -6.78
CA ASP A 71 2.85 -12.73 -7.24
C ASP A 71 2.91 -11.52 -6.29
N TRP A 72 3.76 -11.54 -5.25
CA TRP A 72 3.68 -10.56 -4.16
C TRP A 72 3.72 -9.11 -4.63
N GLU A 73 4.56 -8.76 -5.61
CA GLU A 73 4.66 -7.40 -6.15
C GLU A 73 3.35 -6.96 -6.81
N GLY A 74 2.81 -7.81 -7.69
CA GLY A 74 1.58 -7.53 -8.41
C GLY A 74 0.39 -7.38 -7.46
N THR A 75 0.27 -8.27 -6.47
CA THR A 75 -0.76 -8.18 -5.43
C THR A 75 -0.62 -6.90 -4.62
N VAL A 76 0.58 -6.60 -4.11
CA VAL A 76 0.82 -5.42 -3.27
C VAL A 76 0.57 -4.12 -4.05
N CYS A 77 0.95 -4.05 -5.32
CA CYS A 77 0.59 -2.95 -6.22
C CYS A 77 -0.93 -2.78 -6.34
N ALA A 78 -1.66 -3.86 -6.61
CA ALA A 78 -3.12 -3.81 -6.74
C ALA A 78 -3.82 -3.38 -5.44
N LEU A 79 -3.35 -3.90 -4.30
CA LEU A 79 -3.86 -3.51 -2.99
C LEU A 79 -3.54 -2.04 -2.66
N PHE A 80 -2.37 -1.54 -3.07
CA PHE A 80 -2.02 -0.12 -2.95
C PHE A 80 -2.93 0.75 -3.80
N SER A 81 -3.09 0.45 -5.10
CA SER A 81 -4.04 1.14 -5.99
C SER A 81 -5.43 1.22 -5.38
N ARG A 82 -5.92 0.11 -4.83
CA ARG A 82 -7.23 0.04 -4.18
C ARG A 82 -7.30 0.93 -2.94
N ALA A 83 -6.30 0.85 -2.07
CA ALA A 83 -6.23 1.65 -0.85
C ALA A 83 -6.16 3.16 -1.15
N VAL A 84 -5.46 3.56 -2.22
CA VAL A 84 -5.47 4.94 -2.71
C VAL A 84 -6.86 5.36 -3.18
N GLY A 85 -7.51 4.56 -4.03
CA GLY A 85 -8.84 4.86 -4.55
C GLY A 85 -9.91 4.98 -3.45
N ASP A 86 -9.80 4.15 -2.41
CA ASP A 86 -10.68 4.19 -1.24
C ASP A 86 -10.34 5.34 -0.25
N GLY A 87 -9.21 6.03 -0.44
CA GLY A 87 -8.71 7.02 0.52
C GLY A 87 -8.33 6.41 1.87
N ALA A 88 -7.90 5.15 1.86
CA ALA A 88 -7.58 4.36 3.05
C ALA A 88 -6.13 4.54 3.54
N LEU A 89 -5.35 5.41 2.90
CA LEU A 89 -3.96 5.69 3.28
C LEU A 89 -3.83 7.11 3.84
N PRO A 90 -3.33 7.27 5.08
CA PRO A 90 -2.92 8.56 5.61
C PRO A 90 -1.82 9.18 4.76
N LEU A 91 -1.91 10.50 4.55
CA LEU A 91 -0.98 11.28 3.75
C LEU A 91 -0.07 12.16 4.62
N PRO A 92 1.03 12.69 4.06
CA PRO A 92 1.86 13.68 4.73
C PRO A 92 1.07 14.93 5.07
N SER A 93 1.46 15.61 6.16
CA SER A 93 0.88 16.90 6.52
C SER A 93 1.05 17.91 5.38
N GLY A 94 -0.04 18.56 4.97
CA GLY A 94 -0.02 19.57 3.90
C GLY A 94 -0.23 19.04 2.48
N GLU A 95 -0.23 17.73 2.26
CA GLU A 95 -0.82 17.14 1.04
C GLU A 95 -2.34 17.09 1.18
N GLY A 96 -3.07 17.18 0.05
CA GLY A 96 -4.54 17.21 0.03
C GLY A 96 -5.19 16.02 0.76
N ARG A 97 -6.53 16.02 0.90
CA ARG A 97 -7.23 14.96 1.66
C ARG A 97 -7.05 13.54 1.11
N ARG A 98 -6.63 13.39 -0.15
CA ARG A 98 -6.39 12.11 -0.86
C ARG A 98 -5.31 12.28 -1.93
N LEU A 99 -4.68 11.18 -2.31
CA LEU A 99 -3.80 11.16 -3.48
C LEU A 99 -4.64 11.32 -4.75
N PRO A 100 -4.08 11.93 -5.82
CA PRO A 100 -4.77 12.06 -7.09
C PRO A 100 -5.18 10.70 -7.67
N PRO A 101 -6.33 10.59 -8.36
CA PRO A 101 -6.77 9.34 -9.01
C PRO A 101 -5.74 8.74 -9.97
N ALA A 102 -4.90 9.59 -10.60
CA ALA A 102 -3.80 9.16 -11.45
C ALA A 102 -2.78 8.26 -10.73
N VAL A 103 -2.60 8.42 -9.42
CA VAL A 103 -1.74 7.53 -8.62
C VAL A 103 -2.35 6.13 -8.53
N ALA A 104 -3.65 6.01 -8.24
CA ALA A 104 -4.32 4.72 -8.15
C ALA A 104 -4.30 3.96 -9.49
N GLN A 105 -4.47 4.69 -10.60
CA GLN A 105 -4.55 4.12 -11.95
C GLN A 105 -3.16 3.84 -12.57
N GLY A 106 -2.10 4.46 -12.05
CA GLY A 106 -0.78 4.46 -12.68
C GLY A 106 0.28 3.61 -12.01
N VAL A 107 -0.06 2.79 -11.00
CA VAL A 107 0.93 1.94 -10.30
C VAL A 107 1.51 0.92 -11.28
N ALA A 108 2.81 1.02 -11.57
CA ALA A 108 3.54 0.13 -12.45
C ALA A 108 4.41 -0.88 -11.68
N GLY A 109 4.80 -0.57 -10.45
CA GLY A 109 5.63 -1.46 -9.65
C GLY A 109 5.79 -1.01 -8.20
N VAL A 110 6.42 -1.89 -7.43
CA VAL A 110 6.76 -1.69 -6.03
C VAL A 110 8.19 -2.19 -5.80
N ARG A 111 8.92 -1.52 -4.90
CA ARG A 111 10.22 -2.00 -4.43
C ARG A 111 10.42 -1.67 -2.95
N PRO A 112 11.24 -2.43 -2.21
CA PRO A 112 11.68 -2.04 -0.88
C PRO A 112 12.45 -0.71 -0.89
N TRP A 113 12.41 0.02 0.22
CA TRP A 113 13.31 1.14 0.52
C TRP A 113 13.62 1.16 2.03
N SER A 114 14.47 2.08 2.48
CA SER A 114 15.02 2.10 3.85
C SER A 114 13.97 2.04 4.97
N ALA A 115 12.76 2.57 4.75
CA ALA A 115 11.70 2.62 5.77
C ALA A 115 10.43 1.81 5.43
N GLY A 116 10.37 1.08 4.31
CA GLY A 116 9.17 0.32 3.94
C GLY A 116 9.10 -0.03 2.46
N LEU A 117 7.99 0.34 1.81
CA LEU A 117 7.79 0.12 0.37
C LEU A 117 7.66 1.44 -0.40
N CYS A 118 8.20 1.44 -1.62
CA CYS A 118 8.12 2.52 -2.57
C CYS A 118 7.32 2.05 -3.80
N PHE A 119 6.24 2.75 -4.13
CA PHE A 119 5.39 2.50 -5.28
C PHE A 119 5.72 3.49 -6.38
N PHE A 120 5.75 3.05 -7.63
CA PHE A 120 6.10 3.91 -8.75
C PHE A 120 5.24 3.65 -9.97
N GLY A 121 5.11 4.68 -10.79
CA GLY A 121 4.35 4.70 -12.02
C GLY A 121 4.87 5.77 -12.97
N PRO A 122 4.37 5.82 -14.23
CA PRO A 122 4.82 6.81 -15.20
C PRO A 122 4.63 8.27 -14.75
N ALA A 123 3.68 8.49 -13.84
CA ALA A 123 3.29 9.82 -13.35
C ALA A 123 3.63 10.06 -11.87
N PHE A 124 4.24 9.12 -11.15
CA PHE A 124 4.54 9.33 -9.73
C PHE A 124 5.57 8.38 -9.15
N THR A 125 6.09 8.75 -7.98
CA THR A 125 6.74 7.86 -7.02
C THR A 125 6.20 8.18 -5.63
N ALA A 126 5.74 7.18 -4.89
CA ALA A 126 5.16 7.32 -3.57
C ALA A 126 5.89 6.43 -2.57
N TRP A 127 6.42 7.03 -1.52
CA TRP A 127 7.14 6.34 -0.45
C TRP A 127 6.21 6.11 0.73
N CYS A 128 6.18 4.88 1.21
CA CYS A 128 5.36 4.48 2.34
C CYS A 128 6.22 3.93 3.48
N ASP A 129 5.94 4.39 4.69
CA ASP A 129 6.43 3.82 5.94
C ASP A 129 5.22 3.25 6.70
N GLY A 130 5.20 1.93 6.86
CA GLY A 130 4.05 1.22 7.39
C GLY A 130 2.77 1.61 6.64
N HIS A 131 1.73 2.00 7.36
CA HIS A 131 0.44 2.31 6.73
C HIS A 131 0.34 3.73 6.14
N ARG A 132 1.38 4.55 6.23
CA ARG A 132 1.34 5.97 5.86
C ARG A 132 2.15 6.23 4.60
N VAL A 133 1.62 7.08 3.73
CA VAL A 133 2.40 7.71 2.64
C VAL A 133 3.19 8.87 3.26
N THR A 134 4.51 8.85 3.13
CA THR A 134 5.41 9.84 3.75
C THR A 134 5.92 10.88 2.77
N LYS A 135 5.99 10.53 1.48
CA LYS A 135 6.43 11.42 0.41
C LYS A 135 5.78 11.00 -0.90
N VAL A 136 5.42 11.96 -1.74
CA VAL A 136 5.03 11.71 -3.13
C VAL A 136 5.80 12.66 -4.03
N ARG A 137 6.32 12.14 -5.14
CA ARG A 137 6.98 12.91 -6.19
C ARG A 137 6.22 12.69 -7.48
N TYR A 138 5.99 13.78 -8.19
CA TYR A 138 5.45 13.77 -9.55
C TYR A 138 6.55 14.23 -10.51
N PRO A 139 6.69 13.63 -11.70
CA PRO A 139 7.62 14.12 -12.71
C PRO A 139 7.23 15.55 -13.12
N PRO A 140 8.20 16.38 -13.56
CA PRO A 140 7.89 17.68 -14.11
C PRO A 140 6.98 17.52 -15.35
N PRO A 141 6.06 18.47 -15.62
CA PRO A 141 5.27 18.44 -16.83
C PRO A 141 6.19 18.47 -18.07
N ARG A 142 5.78 17.82 -19.17
CA ARG A 142 6.53 17.94 -20.43
C ARG A 142 6.46 19.39 -20.92
N ARG A 143 7.42 19.79 -21.76
CA ARG A 143 7.47 21.16 -22.32
C ARG A 143 6.14 21.48 -23.02
N GLY A 144 5.39 22.45 -22.48
CA GLY A 144 4.10 22.89 -23.01
C GLY A 144 2.86 22.26 -22.34
N GLU A 145 3.02 21.28 -21.44
CA GLU A 145 1.91 20.71 -20.67
C GLU A 145 1.65 21.52 -19.39
N LYS A 146 0.37 21.71 -19.06
CA LYS A 146 -0.02 22.28 -17.76
C LYS A 146 0.14 21.22 -16.66
N ARG A 147 0.61 21.64 -15.48
CA ARG A 147 0.70 20.77 -14.30
C ARG A 147 -0.70 20.25 -13.93
N PRO A 148 -0.87 18.97 -13.54
CA PRO A 148 -2.18 18.45 -13.15
C PRO A 148 -2.79 19.28 -12.01
N PRO A 149 -4.11 19.56 -12.06
CA PRO A 149 -4.77 20.52 -11.17
C PRO A 149 -4.67 20.18 -9.68
N ASP A 150 -4.42 18.92 -9.33
CA ASP A 150 -4.32 18.43 -7.95
C ASP A 150 -2.88 18.23 -7.46
N THR A 151 -1.88 18.77 -8.16
CA THR A 151 -0.48 18.68 -7.71
C THR A 151 -0.20 19.78 -6.69
N PRO A 152 0.19 19.49 -5.43
CA PRO A 152 0.43 20.51 -4.40
C PRO A 152 1.39 21.60 -4.89
N ALA A 153 1.05 22.87 -4.65
CA ALA A 153 1.82 24.03 -5.12
C ALA A 153 3.18 24.22 -4.43
N GLY A 154 3.49 23.44 -3.38
CA GLY A 154 4.67 23.63 -2.55
C GLY A 154 5.46 22.35 -2.36
N GLY A 155 6.72 22.41 -2.75
CA GLY A 155 7.76 21.43 -2.49
C GLY A 155 9.02 22.00 -3.09
N GLY A 156 9.63 22.96 -2.38
CA GLY A 156 10.92 23.53 -2.77
C GLY A 156 11.90 22.43 -3.14
N ARG A 157 12.79 22.76 -4.08
CA ARG A 157 13.90 21.95 -4.57
C ARG A 157 14.46 21.09 -3.43
N THR A 158 14.13 19.80 -3.40
CA THR A 158 14.92 18.82 -2.67
C THR A 158 15.70 18.06 -3.71
N GLU A 159 17.00 18.07 -3.51
CA GLU A 159 18.02 17.70 -4.45
C GLU A 159 17.79 16.32 -5.05
N TRP A 160 18.45 16.14 -6.19
CA TRP A 160 18.88 14.85 -6.66
C TRP A 160 19.66 14.15 -5.54
N GLU A 161 18.97 13.43 -4.66
CA GLU A 161 19.63 12.38 -3.88
C GLU A 161 19.82 11.21 -4.85
N GLU A 162 21.04 11.22 -5.37
CA GLU A 162 21.68 10.20 -6.18
C GLU A 162 21.51 8.81 -5.57
N ASP A 163 21.63 7.83 -6.47
CA ASP A 163 21.73 6.42 -6.19
C ASP A 163 22.55 6.10 -4.92
N ASN A 164 21.92 5.38 -3.99
CA ASN A 164 22.59 4.41 -3.12
C ASN A 164 21.60 3.34 -2.65
#